data_AF-A0A6M1U3P3-F1
#
_entry.id   AF-A0A6M1U3P3-F1
#
_cell.length_a   1.000
_cell.length_b   1.000
_cell.length_c   1.000
_cell.angle_alpha   90.00
_cell.angle_beta   90.00
_cell.angle_gamma   90.00
#
_symmetry.space_group_name_H-M   'P 1'
#
loop_
_entity.id
_entity.type
_entity.pdbx_description
1 polymer ?
#
loop_
_entity_poly.entity_id
_entity_poly.type
_entity_poly.pdbx_seq_one_letter_code
_entity_poly.pdbx_strand_id
1 'polypeptide(L)'
;MKKRWTTALITLAIAGVATTAIGDGQLRISMGADRINSELPASEANAVQELVNKLGGFTTYDRKSGRMTVEKPKVNILILEGIQQSRNKNIVFTNPIKSYTDKDVPRSFGVFVEVDQAPEARQLEMKLVLIGPNGKEVEEGNKLTYSTKNGTSFYFSQPFISTKLSQFGTYKVQLLMRSEKYKDYVVVGENSFTVGR
;
A
#
# COMPACT_ATOMS: atom_id res chain seq x y z
N MET A 1 -18.45 4.96 -6.96
CA MET A 1 -19.00 4.95 -5.59
C MET A 1 -17.96 4.79 -4.47
N LYS A 2 -16.75 4.23 -4.70
CA LYS A 2 -15.73 4.00 -3.65
C LYS A 2 -15.00 5.25 -3.11
N LYS A 3 -14.95 6.37 -3.86
CA LYS A 3 -14.26 7.61 -3.43
C LYS A 3 -14.88 8.26 -2.19
N ARG A 4 -16.20 8.23 -2.05
CA ARG A 4 -16.93 8.93 -0.98
C ARG A 4 -16.72 8.28 0.40
N TRP A 5 -16.50 6.97 0.44
CA TRP A 5 -16.37 6.23 1.70
C TRP A 5 -15.01 6.46 2.36
N THR A 6 -13.94 6.54 1.57
CA THR A 6 -12.61 6.93 2.06
C THR A 6 -12.57 8.36 2.57
N THR A 7 -13.25 9.29 1.87
CA THR A 7 -13.40 10.67 2.35
C THR A 7 -14.12 10.70 3.69
N ALA A 8 -15.25 10.01 3.82
CA ALA A 8 -16.03 9.96 5.06
C ALA A 8 -15.27 9.33 6.24
N LEU A 9 -14.51 8.26 6.01
CA LEU A 9 -13.69 7.61 7.04
C LEU A 9 -12.56 8.50 7.55
N ILE A 10 -11.89 9.21 6.64
CA ILE A 10 -10.85 10.19 7.01
C ILE A 10 -11.48 11.33 7.80
N THR A 11 -12.63 11.87 7.37
CA THR A 11 -13.34 12.93 8.10
C THR A 11 -13.80 12.50 9.50
N LEU A 12 -14.28 11.26 9.68
CA LEU A 12 -14.75 10.73 10.96
C LEU A 12 -13.61 10.46 11.95
N ALA A 13 -12.47 9.92 11.48
CA ALA A 13 -11.30 9.69 12.32
C ALA A 13 -10.67 11.01 12.81
N ILE A 14 -10.75 12.05 11.96
CA ILE A 14 -10.23 13.39 12.21
C ILE A 14 -11.05 14.17 13.26
N ALA A 15 -12.37 14.02 13.25
CA ALA A 15 -13.25 14.72 14.20
C ALA A 15 -13.02 14.32 15.67
N GLY A 16 -12.40 13.15 15.93
CA GLY A 16 -12.14 12.64 17.28
C GLY A 16 -10.89 13.21 17.97
N VAL A 17 -10.06 14.01 17.27
CA VAL A 17 -8.72 14.43 17.75
C VAL A 17 -8.63 15.94 18.04
N ALA A 18 -9.64 16.72 17.63
CA ALA A 18 -9.57 18.18 17.64
C ALA A 18 -9.57 18.79 19.04
N THR A 19 -8.39 19.21 19.51
CA THR A 19 -8.24 20.25 20.54
C THR A 19 -7.60 21.47 19.89
N THR A 20 -8.38 22.53 19.67
CA THR A 20 -7.88 23.77 19.08
C THR A 20 -7.00 24.54 20.06
N ALA A 21 -5.69 24.60 19.80
CA ALA A 21 -4.80 25.57 20.44
C ALA A 21 -4.93 26.93 19.73
N ILE A 22 -5.13 27.99 20.51
CA ILE A 22 -5.28 29.36 20.00
C ILE A 22 -3.95 29.80 19.33
N GLY A 23 -4.01 30.11 18.04
CA GLY A 23 -2.85 30.55 17.23
C GLY A 23 -2.35 29.53 16.21
N ASP A 24 -2.92 28.32 16.18
CA ASP A 24 -2.54 27.30 15.21
C ASP A 24 -3.23 27.54 13.85
N GLY A 25 -2.45 27.48 12.76
CA GLY A 25 -2.99 27.65 11.40
C GLY A 25 -3.92 26.50 11.02
N GLN A 26 -4.79 26.70 10.02
CA GLN A 26 -5.69 25.63 9.54
C GLN A 26 -5.00 24.72 8.53
N LEU A 27 -5.07 23.41 8.76
CA LEU A 27 -4.67 22.36 7.84
C LEU A 27 -5.73 22.15 6.77
N ARG A 28 -5.36 22.30 5.50
CA ARG A 28 -6.25 22.10 4.34
C ARG A 28 -5.88 20.83 3.59
N ILE A 29 -6.74 19.81 3.66
CA ILE A 29 -6.47 18.50 3.05
C ILE A 29 -7.08 18.43 1.64
N SER A 30 -6.31 17.94 0.68
CA SER A 30 -6.78 17.67 -0.69
C SER A 30 -6.38 16.26 -1.15
N MET A 31 -7.28 15.57 -1.84
CA MET A 31 -7.07 14.25 -2.44
C MET A 31 -7.44 14.32 -3.92
N GLY A 32 -6.45 14.36 -4.80
CA GLY A 32 -6.65 14.67 -6.22
C GLY A 32 -7.24 16.08 -6.40
N ALA A 33 -8.35 16.17 -7.16
CA ALA A 33 -9.08 17.43 -7.36
C ALA A 33 -10.02 17.79 -6.20
N ASP A 34 -10.30 16.84 -5.29
CA ASP A 34 -11.28 17.01 -4.23
C ASP A 34 -10.61 17.64 -2.99
N ARG A 35 -11.19 18.73 -2.48
CA ARG A 35 -10.85 19.29 -1.17
C ARG A 35 -11.67 18.59 -0.10
N ILE A 36 -11.00 18.07 0.92
CA ILE A 36 -11.65 17.62 2.14
C ILE A 36 -11.70 18.84 3.06
N ASN A 37 -12.87 19.46 3.16
CA ASN A 37 -13.11 20.55 4.10
C ASN A 37 -13.18 19.96 5.52
N SER A 38 -12.02 19.68 6.12
CA SER A 38 -11.88 19.55 7.57
C SER A 38 -10.97 20.66 8.05
N GLU A 39 -11.47 21.51 8.93
CA GLU A 39 -10.64 22.51 9.60
C GLU A 39 -9.91 21.81 10.75
N LEU A 40 -8.69 21.36 10.47
CA LEU A 40 -7.82 20.77 11.47
C LEU A 40 -6.74 21.77 11.91
N PRO A 41 -6.30 21.75 13.18
CA PRO A 41 -5.10 22.48 13.58
C PRO A 41 -3.87 21.99 12.81
N ALA A 42 -2.96 22.89 12.42
CA ALA A 42 -1.72 22.53 11.74
C ALA A 42 -0.80 21.64 12.60
N SER A 43 -0.92 21.69 13.94
CA SER A 43 -0.25 20.78 14.87
C SER A 43 -0.63 19.31 14.68
N GLU A 44 -1.82 19.02 14.11
CA GLU A 44 -2.26 17.65 13.83
C GLU A 44 -1.72 17.09 12.51
N ALA A 45 -0.96 17.88 11.73
CA ALA A 45 -0.44 17.44 10.44
C ALA A 45 0.32 16.10 10.53
N ASN A 46 1.13 15.90 11.57
CA ASN A 46 1.87 14.64 11.73
C ASN A 46 0.93 13.43 11.98
N ALA A 47 -0.11 13.61 12.81
CA ALA A 47 -1.07 12.55 13.10
C ALA A 47 -1.88 12.17 11.85
N VAL A 48 -2.27 13.17 11.05
CA VAL A 48 -2.95 12.95 9.76
C VAL A 48 -2.04 12.24 8.77
N GLN A 49 -0.76 12.64 8.69
CA GLN A 49 0.22 11.95 7.83
C GLN A 49 0.37 10.49 8.22
N GLU A 50 0.49 10.18 9.51
CA GLU A 50 0.60 8.80 10.00
C GLU A 50 -0.65 7.98 9.65
N LEU A 51 -1.84 8.55 9.84
CA LEU A 51 -3.11 7.91 9.49
C LEU A 51 -3.21 7.61 7.99
N VAL A 52 -2.87 8.59 7.14
CA VAL A 52 -2.91 8.40 5.69
C VAL A 52 -1.89 7.36 5.24
N ASN A 53 -0.69 7.36 5.81
CA ASN A 53 0.33 6.35 5.54
C ASN A 53 -0.17 4.94 5.94
N LYS A 54 -0.85 4.78 7.08
CA LYS A 54 -1.50 3.51 7.48
C LYS A 54 -2.60 3.08 6.50
N LEU A 55 -3.24 4.04 5.82
CA LEU A 55 -4.23 3.77 4.78
C LEU A 55 -3.62 3.57 3.39
N GLY A 56 -2.28 3.49 3.28
CA GLY A 56 -1.56 3.30 2.02
C GLY A 56 -1.53 4.52 1.11
N GLY A 57 -1.78 5.70 1.68
CA GLY A 57 -1.60 6.97 0.99
C GLY A 57 -0.27 7.62 1.33
N PHE A 58 0.15 8.53 0.47
CA PHE A 58 1.31 9.38 0.64
C PHE A 58 0.84 10.81 0.90
N THR A 59 1.59 11.55 1.72
CA THR A 59 1.20 12.90 2.15
C THR A 59 2.31 13.92 2.00
N THR A 60 2.01 15.04 1.34
CA THR A 60 2.94 16.18 1.25
C THR A 60 2.30 17.39 1.91
N TYR A 61 2.94 17.92 2.94
CA TYR A 61 2.47 19.12 3.65
C TYR A 61 3.31 20.35 3.29
N ASP A 62 2.66 21.35 2.69
CA ASP A 62 3.25 22.66 2.45
C ASP A 62 2.94 23.61 3.61
N ARG A 63 3.96 23.87 4.43
CA ARG A 63 3.88 24.77 5.59
C ARG A 63 3.55 26.22 5.21
N LYS A 64 3.88 26.67 3.99
CA LYS A 64 3.62 28.05 3.57
C LYS A 64 2.14 28.28 3.26
N SER A 65 1.50 27.30 2.62
CA SER A 65 0.08 27.40 2.24
C SER A 65 -0.87 26.72 3.23
N GLY A 66 -0.35 25.98 4.22
CA GLY A 66 -1.13 25.17 5.15
C GLY A 66 -1.82 23.97 4.47
N ARG A 67 -1.36 23.59 3.26
CA ARG A 67 -2.03 22.58 2.45
C ARG A 67 -1.34 21.23 2.57
N MET A 68 -2.13 20.18 2.83
CA MET A 68 -1.72 18.79 2.72
C MET A 68 -2.33 18.16 1.46
N THR A 69 -1.48 17.56 0.64
CA THR A 69 -1.88 16.78 -0.53
C THR A 69 -1.74 15.31 -0.22
N VAL A 70 -2.78 14.53 -0.50
CA VAL A 70 -2.83 13.08 -0.34
C VAL A 70 -2.82 12.41 -1.71
N GLU A 71 -1.86 11.53 -1.94
CA GLU A 71 -1.74 10.70 -3.14
C GLU A 71 -1.90 9.23 -2.74
N LYS A 72 -2.90 8.52 -3.27
CA LYS A 72 -3.12 7.10 -2.94
C LYS A 72 -3.16 6.25 -4.20
N PRO A 73 -2.17 5.37 -4.43
CA PRO A 73 -2.23 4.45 -5.55
C PRO A 73 -3.37 3.44 -5.38
N LYS A 74 -3.87 2.93 -6.51
CA LYS A 74 -4.71 1.74 -6.53
C LYS A 74 -3.81 0.55 -6.79
N VAL A 75 -3.82 -0.39 -5.85
CA VAL A 75 -2.99 -1.59 -5.93
C VAL A 75 -3.90 -2.81 -5.98
N ASN A 76 -3.66 -3.69 -6.94
CA ASN A 76 -4.25 -5.01 -7.01
C ASN A 76 -3.14 -6.05 -6.88
N ILE A 77 -3.32 -7.00 -5.97
CA ILE A 77 -2.33 -8.06 -5.68
C ILE A 77 -3.02 -9.40 -5.86
N LEU A 78 -2.46 -10.27 -6.69
CA LEU A 78 -2.91 -11.65 -6.87
C LEU A 78 -1.81 -12.60 -6.39
N ILE A 79 -2.20 -13.59 -5.60
CA ILE A 79 -1.32 -14.64 -5.10
C ILE A 79 -1.69 -15.92 -5.85
N LEU A 80 -0.75 -16.48 -6.59
CA LEU A 80 -0.99 -17.45 -7.65
C LEU A 80 -0.02 -18.62 -7.52
N GLU A 81 -0.44 -19.84 -7.85
CA GLU A 81 0.48 -20.99 -7.90
C GLU A 81 1.57 -20.81 -8.96
N GLY A 82 1.30 -20.00 -9.99
CA GLY A 82 2.22 -19.76 -11.09
C GLY A 82 1.78 -18.61 -11.99
N ILE A 83 2.79 -17.98 -12.59
CA ILE A 83 2.62 -16.91 -13.58
C ILE A 83 3.47 -17.31 -14.77
N GLN A 84 2.82 -17.54 -15.92
CA GLN A 84 3.49 -17.98 -17.14
C GLN A 84 3.31 -16.93 -18.23
N GLN A 85 4.38 -16.65 -18.98
CA GLN A 85 4.27 -15.86 -20.21
C GLN A 85 4.31 -16.81 -21.40
N SER A 86 3.22 -16.84 -22.18
CA SER A 86 3.18 -17.60 -23.43
C SER A 86 4.13 -17.00 -24.47
N ARG A 87 4.47 -17.78 -25.50
CA ARG A 87 5.30 -17.32 -26.63
C ARG A 87 4.74 -16.07 -27.33
N ASN A 88 3.43 -15.84 -27.24
CA ASN A 88 2.73 -14.70 -27.84
C ASN A 88 2.65 -13.49 -26.89
N LYS A 89 3.44 -13.48 -25.81
CA LYS A 89 3.46 -12.45 -24.74
C LYS A 89 2.21 -12.36 -23.87
N ASN A 90 1.20 -13.22 -24.06
CA ASN A 90 0.06 -13.30 -23.12
C ASN A 90 0.54 -13.81 -21.76
N ILE A 91 0.05 -13.18 -20.69
CA ILE A 91 0.28 -13.61 -19.31
C ILE A 91 -0.86 -14.55 -18.91
N VAL A 92 -0.50 -15.74 -18.46
CA VAL A 92 -1.43 -16.77 -17.97
C VAL A 92 -1.22 -16.92 -16.47
N PHE A 93 -2.28 -16.68 -15.72
CA PHE A 93 -2.32 -16.90 -14.28
C PHE A 93 -2.83 -18.30 -13.98
N THR A 94 -2.08 -19.08 -13.20
CA THR A 94 -2.54 -20.38 -12.71
C THR A 94 -3.03 -20.23 -11.28
N ASN A 95 -4.23 -20.78 -11.03
CA ASN A 95 -4.96 -20.94 -9.77
C ASN A 95 -4.67 -19.91 -8.65
N PRO A 96 -5.64 -19.04 -8.29
CA PRO A 96 -5.47 -18.17 -7.14
C PRO A 96 -5.37 -18.97 -5.84
N ILE A 97 -4.31 -18.71 -5.08
CA ILE A 97 -4.11 -19.35 -3.78
C ILE A 97 -4.99 -18.64 -2.77
N LYS A 98 -5.94 -19.38 -2.21
CA LYS A 98 -6.76 -18.92 -1.08
C LYS A 98 -6.32 -19.54 0.24
N SER A 99 -5.86 -20.78 0.20
CA SER A 99 -5.42 -21.49 1.39
C SER A 99 -4.40 -22.59 1.09
N TYR A 100 -3.61 -22.93 2.10
CA TYR A 100 -2.85 -24.16 2.20
C TYR A 100 -3.32 -24.95 3.42
N THR A 101 -3.34 -26.27 3.34
CA THR A 101 -3.77 -27.14 4.44
C THR A 101 -2.74 -27.26 5.54
N ASP A 102 -1.46 -27.36 5.16
CA ASP A 102 -0.38 -27.78 6.05
C ASP A 102 0.66 -26.66 6.22
N LYS A 103 1.09 -26.46 7.46
CA LYS A 103 2.25 -25.63 7.81
C LYS A 103 3.56 -26.42 7.68
N ASP A 104 4.68 -25.73 7.71
CA ASP A 104 6.05 -26.25 7.61
C ASP A 104 6.42 -26.97 6.30
N VAL A 105 5.51 -26.99 5.33
CA VAL A 105 5.79 -27.45 3.96
C VAL A 105 6.32 -26.28 3.14
N PRO A 106 7.51 -26.37 2.53
CA PRO A 106 8.00 -25.35 1.60
C PRO A 106 7.04 -25.16 0.43
N ARG A 107 6.59 -23.93 0.19
CA ARG A 107 5.70 -23.59 -0.92
C ARG A 107 6.39 -22.60 -1.84
N SER A 108 6.12 -22.72 -3.14
CA SER A 108 6.49 -21.70 -4.12
C SER A 108 5.20 -21.12 -4.70
N PHE A 109 5.15 -19.80 -4.81
CA PHE A 109 4.00 -19.10 -5.37
C PHE A 109 4.46 -17.80 -6.04
N GLY A 110 3.69 -17.34 -7.02
CA GLY A 110 3.88 -16.06 -7.69
C GLY A 110 2.97 -15.00 -7.09
N VAL A 111 3.49 -13.79 -6.95
CA VAL A 111 2.69 -12.61 -6.64
C VAL A 111 2.67 -11.71 -7.87
N PHE A 112 1.49 -11.48 -8.42
CA PHE A 112 1.27 -10.50 -9.49
C PHE A 112 0.72 -9.21 -8.88
N VAL A 113 1.30 -8.08 -9.25
CA VAL A 113 0.95 -6.77 -8.73
C VAL A 113 0.64 -5.84 -9.90
N GLU A 114 -0.50 -5.19 -9.82
CA GLU A 114 -0.88 -4.08 -10.70
C GLU A 114 -1.03 -2.82 -9.86
N VAL A 115 -0.41 -1.74 -10.32
CA VAL A 115 -0.44 -0.43 -9.67
C VAL A 115 -0.98 0.57 -10.68
N ASP A 116 -1.96 1.35 -10.26
CA ASP A 116 -2.50 2.48 -11.00
C ASP A 116 -2.42 3.74 -10.13
N GLN A 117 -2.17 4.90 -10.75
CA GLN A 117 -2.06 6.19 -10.04
C GLN A 117 -0.96 6.21 -8.96
N ALA A 118 0.19 5.59 -9.24
CA ALA A 118 1.38 5.70 -8.40
C ALA A 118 1.86 7.16 -8.27
N PRO A 119 2.47 7.54 -7.13
CA PRO A 119 3.09 8.86 -6.97
C PRO A 119 4.12 9.14 -8.07
N GLU A 120 4.15 10.37 -8.57
CA GLU A 120 5.18 10.81 -9.52
C GLU A 120 6.53 10.95 -8.82
N ALA A 121 7.50 10.15 -9.26
CA ALA A 121 8.85 10.07 -8.73
C ALA A 121 9.87 9.71 -9.82
N ARG A 122 11.10 10.22 -9.70
CA ARG A 122 12.22 9.73 -10.54
C ARG A 122 12.58 8.31 -10.14
N GLN A 123 12.61 8.05 -8.84
CA GLN A 123 12.87 6.76 -8.24
C GLN A 123 11.75 6.40 -7.26
N LEU A 124 10.86 5.51 -7.70
CA LEU A 124 9.90 4.83 -6.85
C LEU A 124 10.44 3.43 -6.54
N GLU A 125 10.92 3.26 -5.32
CA GLU A 125 11.35 1.97 -4.80
C GLU A 125 10.15 1.17 -4.30
N MET A 126 10.14 -0.13 -4.58
CA MET A 126 9.06 -1.02 -4.17
C MET A 126 9.63 -2.35 -3.72
N LYS A 127 8.94 -3.00 -2.79
CA LYS A 127 9.22 -4.39 -2.41
C LYS A 127 7.96 -5.09 -1.94
N LEU A 128 7.91 -6.39 -2.15
CA LEU A 128 6.89 -7.26 -1.57
C LEU A 128 7.41 -7.85 -0.27
N VAL A 129 6.55 -7.96 0.72
CA VAL A 129 6.90 -8.54 2.01
C VAL A 129 5.80 -9.54 2.41
N LEU A 130 6.20 -10.74 2.81
CA LEU A 130 5.30 -11.73 3.37
C LEU A 130 5.29 -11.59 4.90
N ILE A 131 4.12 -11.31 5.45
CA ILE A 131 3.89 -11.18 6.88
C ILE A 131 3.15 -12.40 7.38
N GLY A 132 3.66 -13.01 8.46
CA GLY A 132 3.05 -14.15 9.11
C GLY A 132 1.86 -13.79 10.00
N PRO A 133 1.11 -14.79 10.49
CA PRO A 133 -0.04 -14.59 11.38
C PRO A 133 0.29 -13.82 12.67
N ASN A 134 1.54 -13.90 13.13
CA ASN A 134 2.04 -13.16 14.29
C ASN A 134 2.42 -11.68 14.00
N GLY A 135 2.21 -11.21 12.77
CA GLY A 135 2.58 -9.86 12.33
C GLY A 135 4.07 -9.67 12.04
N LYS A 136 4.89 -10.72 12.12
CA LYS A 136 6.33 -10.65 11.78
C LYS A 136 6.55 -10.94 10.31
N GLU A 137 7.58 -10.32 9.77
CA GLU A 137 8.10 -10.64 8.44
C GLU A 137 8.59 -12.09 8.39
N VAL A 138 8.15 -12.81 7.36
CA VAL A 138 8.53 -14.19 7.06
C VAL A 138 9.57 -14.20 5.94
N GLU A 139 9.35 -13.39 4.90
CA GLU A 139 10.23 -13.29 3.75
C GLU A 139 10.07 -11.91 3.08
N GLU A 140 11.19 -11.31 2.68
CA GLU A 140 11.24 -10.09 1.88
C GLU A 140 11.58 -10.43 0.43
N GLY A 141 10.82 -9.83 -0.48
CA GLY A 141 11.04 -9.93 -1.91
C GLY A 141 12.13 -9.02 -2.45
N ASN A 142 12.50 -9.22 -3.71
CA ASN A 142 13.46 -8.36 -4.39
C ASN A 142 12.97 -6.91 -4.46
N LYS A 143 13.88 -5.98 -4.14
CA LYS A 143 13.62 -4.56 -4.33
C LYS A 143 13.57 -4.22 -5.82
N LEU A 144 12.53 -3.52 -6.23
CA LEU A 144 12.36 -2.97 -7.57
C LEU A 144 12.43 -1.44 -7.53
N THR A 145 12.85 -0.82 -8.62
CA THR A 145 12.86 0.64 -8.75
C THR A 145 12.32 1.03 -10.12
N TYR A 146 11.31 1.90 -10.14
CA TYR A 146 10.69 2.42 -11.35
C TYR A 146 10.74 3.93 -11.40
N SER A 147 10.73 4.50 -12.61
CA SER A 147 10.44 5.91 -12.81
C SER A 147 8.99 6.07 -13.25
N THR A 148 8.21 6.85 -12.51
CA THR A 148 6.78 7.09 -12.81
C THR A 148 6.54 8.43 -13.50
N LYS A 149 7.60 9.10 -13.97
CA LYS A 149 7.54 10.41 -14.65
C LYS A 149 6.70 10.41 -15.93
N ASN A 150 6.72 9.31 -16.67
CA ASN A 150 6.07 9.21 -17.98
C ASN A 150 4.83 8.29 -17.95
N GLY A 151 4.42 7.84 -16.76
CA GLY A 151 3.33 6.90 -16.56
C GLY A 151 3.26 6.44 -15.11
N THR A 152 2.08 6.54 -14.51
CA THR A 152 1.84 6.20 -13.10
C THR A 152 1.17 4.83 -12.93
N SER A 153 1.01 4.08 -14.02
CA SER A 153 0.40 2.76 -14.01
C SER A 153 1.37 1.73 -14.58
N PHE A 154 1.55 0.61 -13.87
CA PHE A 154 2.47 -0.46 -14.24
C PHE A 154 2.09 -1.76 -13.54
N TYR A 155 2.66 -2.88 -13.98
CA TYR A 155 2.52 -4.16 -13.31
C TYR A 155 3.87 -4.87 -13.21
N PHE A 156 3.99 -5.76 -12.24
CA PHE A 156 5.13 -6.66 -12.11
C PHE A 156 4.72 -7.96 -11.44
N SER A 157 5.57 -8.97 -11.55
CA SER A 157 5.40 -10.24 -10.84
C SER A 157 6.67 -10.66 -10.17
N GLN A 158 6.55 -11.25 -8.99
CA GLN A 158 7.69 -11.79 -8.27
C GLN A 158 7.36 -13.16 -7.66
N PRO A 159 8.23 -14.17 -7.86
CA PRO A 159 8.08 -15.44 -7.17
C PRO A 159 8.60 -15.37 -5.73
N PHE A 160 7.94 -16.12 -4.85
CA PHE A 160 8.41 -16.57 -3.55
C PHE A 160 8.74 -18.05 -3.71
N ILE A 161 9.97 -18.46 -3.42
CA ILE A 161 10.49 -19.78 -3.77
C ILE A 161 10.85 -20.54 -2.50
N SER A 162 10.28 -21.74 -2.34
CA SER A 162 10.56 -22.60 -1.19
C SER A 162 10.32 -21.92 0.17
N THR A 163 9.35 -21.01 0.22
CA THR A 163 8.96 -20.26 1.42
C THR A 163 8.38 -21.21 2.46
N LYS A 164 8.92 -21.16 3.67
CA LYS A 164 8.45 -21.99 4.80
C LYS A 164 7.37 -21.28 5.60
N LEU A 165 6.14 -21.77 5.51
CA LEU A 165 4.99 -21.25 6.23
C LEU A 165 4.85 -21.97 7.59
N SER A 166 5.54 -21.49 8.62
CA SER A 166 5.70 -22.22 9.90
C SER A 166 4.53 -22.13 10.89
N GLN A 167 3.49 -21.35 10.59
CA GLN A 167 2.37 -21.07 11.49
C GLN A 167 1.04 -21.35 10.80
N PHE A 168 0.05 -21.74 11.59
CA PHE A 168 -1.34 -21.68 11.13
C PHE A 168 -1.87 -20.26 11.26
N GLY A 169 -2.77 -19.86 10.37
CA GLY A 169 -3.43 -18.56 10.37
C GLY A 169 -3.34 -17.84 9.03
N THR A 170 -3.62 -16.53 9.07
CA THR A 170 -3.63 -15.70 7.86
C THR A 170 -2.25 -15.09 7.61
N TYR A 171 -1.71 -15.36 6.43
CA TYR A 171 -0.52 -14.71 5.91
C TYR A 171 -0.93 -13.53 5.03
N LYS A 172 -0.14 -12.46 5.05
CA LYS A 172 -0.38 -11.27 4.23
C LYS A 172 0.81 -11.01 3.33
N VAL A 173 0.55 -10.82 2.05
CA VAL A 173 1.51 -10.27 1.10
C VAL A 173 1.23 -8.77 1.01
N GLN A 174 2.23 -7.97 1.38
CA GLN A 174 2.14 -6.51 1.40
C GLN A 174 3.06 -5.91 0.34
N LEU A 175 2.55 -4.92 -0.39
CA LEU A 175 3.36 -4.07 -1.26
C LEU A 175 3.77 -2.83 -0.50
N LEU A 176 5.08 -2.65 -0.36
CA LEU A 176 5.69 -1.47 0.24
C LEU A 176 6.26 -0.58 -0.86
N MET A 177 6.03 0.72 -0.76
CA MET A 177 6.55 1.72 -1.69
C MET A 177 7.23 2.87 -0.97
N ARG A 178 8.29 3.39 -1.57
CA ARG A 178 9.02 4.57 -1.10
C ARG A 178 9.46 5.39 -2.29
N SER A 179 9.30 6.71 -2.23
CA SER A 179 9.82 7.61 -3.26
C SER A 179 10.86 8.56 -2.68
N GLU A 180 11.61 9.26 -3.52
CA GLU A 180 12.52 10.33 -3.09
C GLU A 180 11.88 11.41 -2.21
N LYS A 181 10.55 11.59 -2.26
CA LYS A 181 9.79 12.54 -1.43
C LYS A 181 9.47 11.99 -0.03
N TYR A 182 9.55 10.68 0.17
CA TYR A 182 9.13 9.98 1.40
C TYR A 182 10.29 9.15 1.95
N LYS A 183 10.70 9.41 3.19
CA LYS A 183 11.84 8.68 3.79
C LYS A 183 11.52 7.21 4.08
N ASP A 184 10.29 6.95 4.46
CA ASP A 184 9.85 5.64 4.93
C ASP A 184 9.05 4.88 3.87
N TYR A 185 9.07 3.55 3.97
CA TYR A 185 8.19 2.71 3.18
C TYR A 185 6.76 2.80 3.69
N VAL A 186 5.83 2.92 2.76
CA VAL A 186 4.39 2.91 3.01
C VAL A 186 3.80 1.62 2.46
N VAL A 187 2.99 0.92 3.25
CA VAL A 187 2.22 -0.24 2.79
C VAL A 187 1.06 0.27 1.95
N VAL A 188 1.14 0.10 0.63
CA VAL A 188 0.17 0.68 -0.33
C VAL A 188 -0.92 -0.31 -0.77
N GLY A 189 -0.72 -1.60 -0.49
CA GLY A 189 -1.69 -2.64 -0.81
C GLY A 189 -1.33 -3.95 -0.10
N GLU A 190 -2.35 -4.75 0.18
CA GLU A 190 -2.18 -6.08 0.76
C GLU A 190 -3.18 -7.07 0.17
N ASN A 191 -2.80 -8.33 0.11
CA ASN A 191 -3.71 -9.46 -0.07
C ASN A 191 -3.27 -10.60 0.84
N SER A 192 -4.14 -11.58 1.10
CA SER A 192 -3.90 -12.62 2.07
C SER A 192 -4.34 -14.00 1.60
N PHE A 193 -3.76 -15.01 2.24
CA PHE A 193 -4.16 -16.41 2.13
C PHE A 193 -4.02 -17.07 3.50
N THR A 194 -4.71 -18.19 3.71
CA THR A 194 -4.67 -18.89 5.01
C THR A 194 -3.81 -20.14 4.96
N VAL A 195 -3.22 -20.51 6.08
CA VAL A 195 -2.59 -21.82 6.30
C VAL A 195 -3.33 -22.49 7.43
N GLY A 196 -3.88 -23.68 7.18
CA GLY A 196 -4.77 -24.39 8.09
C GLY A 196 -6.21 -24.45 7.58
N ARG A 197 -7.09 -25.01 8.41
CA ARG A 197 -8.53 -25.07 8.19
C ARG A 197 -9.21 -23.75 8.53
#